data_AF-A0A352Q1G6-F1
#
_entry.id   AF-A0A352Q1G6-F1
#
_cell.length_a   1.000
_cell.length_b   1.000
_cell.length_c   1.000
_cell.angle_alpha   90.00
_cell.angle_beta   90.00
_cell.angle_gamma   90.00
#
_symmetry.space_group_name_H-M   'P 1'
#
loop_
_entity.id
_entity.type
_entity.pdbx_description
1 polymer ?
#
loop_
_entity_poly.entity_id
_entity_poly.type
_entity_poly.pdbx_seq_one_letter_code
_entity_poly.pdbx_strand_id
1 'polypeptide(L)' 'NMVSSIGAFIYAASQLVFLYNVIQTIVAGKPAPEEKTWEGAEGLEWTLSSPPPFHSFTTPPQVK' A
#
# COMPACT_ATOMS: atom_id res chain seq x y z
N ASN A 1 -27.35 14.98 -17.48
CA ASN A 1 -27.36 14.13 -16.27
C ASN A 1 -27.02 12.66 -16.60
N MET A 2 -27.41 12.13 -17.76
CA MET A 2 -27.11 10.74 -18.17
C MET A 2 -25.61 10.36 -18.12
N VAL A 3 -24.72 11.22 -18.64
CA VAL A 3 -23.26 11.00 -18.60
C VAL A 3 -22.77 10.89 -17.15
N SER A 4 -23.26 11.76 -16.26
CA SER A 4 -22.94 11.73 -14.84
C SER A 4 -23.43 10.46 -14.16
N SER A 5 -24.63 9.97 -14.51
CA SER A 5 -25.16 8.69 -13.99
C SER A 5 -24.32 7.50 -14.43
N ILE A 6 -23.91 7.44 -15.70
CA ILE A 6 -23.00 6.39 -16.21
C ILE A 6 -21.68 6.43 -15.44
N GLY A 7 -21.10 7.63 -15.27
CA GLY A 7 -19.88 7.81 -14.48
C GLY A 7 -20.03 7.34 -13.03
N ALA A 8 -21.18 7.60 -12.40
CA ALA A 8 -21.45 7.16 -11.03
C ALA A 8 -21.51 5.63 -10.91
N PHE A 9 -22.11 4.93 -11.87
CA PHE A 9 -22.11 3.45 -11.87
C PHE A 9 -20.73 2.86 -12.12
N ILE A 10 -19.93 3.46 -13.01
CA ILE A 10 -18.53 3.04 -13.22
C ILE A 10 -17.72 3.24 -11.93
N TYR A 11 -17.90 4.36 -11.26
CA TYR A 11 -17.25 4.63 -9.97
C TYR A 11 -17.67 3.63 -8.89
N ALA A 12 -18.96 3.30 -8.79
CA ALA A 12 -19.43 2.29 -7.84
C ALA A 12 -18.82 0.89 -8.14
N ALA A 13 -18.74 0.50 -9.41
CA ALA A 13 -18.12 -0.75 -9.81
C ALA A 13 -16.61 -0.79 -9.50
N SER A 14 -15.89 0.32 -9.66
CA SER A 14 -14.46 0.39 -9.35
C SER A 14 -14.17 0.17 -7.86
N GLN A 15 -15.07 0.60 -6.96
CA GLN A 15 -14.94 0.33 -5.52
C GLN A 15 -15.00 -1.17 -5.21
N LEU A 16 -15.83 -1.94 -5.92
CA LEU A 16 -15.90 -3.40 -5.75
C LEU A 16 -14.60 -4.07 -6.17
N VAL A 17 -14.02 -3.64 -7.31
CA VAL A 17 -12.73 -4.14 -7.78
C VAL A 17 -11.61 -3.79 -6.80
N PHE A 18 -11.60 -2.57 -6.26
CA PHE A 18 -10.64 -2.14 -5.25
C PHE A 18 -10.73 -2.99 -3.98
N LEU A 19 -11.95 -3.17 -3.44
CA LEU A 19 -12.17 -3.98 -2.25
C LEU A 19 -11.74 -5.44 -2.46
N TYR A 20 -12.07 -6.02 -3.62
CA TYR A 20 -11.61 -7.35 -3.98
C TYR A 20 -10.08 -7.44 -3.97
N ASN A 21 -9.38 -6.47 -4.58
CA ASN A 21 -7.92 -6.45 -4.61
C ASN A 21 -7.30 -6.37 -3.20
N VAL A 22 -7.86 -5.52 -2.32
CA VAL A 22 -7.42 -5.42 -0.92
C VAL A 22 -7.61 -6.75 -0.20
N ILE A 23 -8.79 -7.37 -0.29
CA ILE A 23 -9.07 -8.65 0.38
C ILE A 23 -8.14 -9.75 -0.15
N GLN A 24 -7.97 -9.86 -1.47
CA GLN A 24 -7.08 -10.85 -2.06
C GLN A 24 -5.62 -10.63 -1.63
N THR A 25 -5.15 -9.39 -1.56
CA THR A 25 -3.79 -9.07 -1.13
C THR A 25 -3.55 -9.43 0.34
N ILE A 26 -4.55 -9.21 1.21
CA ILE A 26 -4.47 -9.60 2.63
C ILE A 26 -4.47 -11.12 2.80
N VAL A 27 -5.33 -11.83 2.07
CA VAL A 27 -5.55 -13.27 2.28
C VAL A 27 -4.52 -14.14 1.55
N ALA A 28 -4.14 -13.77 0.33
CA ALA A 28 -3.34 -14.59 -0.59
C ALA A 28 -2.19 -13.82 -1.25
N GLY A 29 -1.93 -12.59 -0.84
CA GLY A 29 -0.83 -11.78 -1.37
C GLY A 29 0.53 -12.41 -1.08
N LYS A 30 1.47 -12.22 -2.01
CA LYS A 30 2.86 -12.62 -1.81
C LYS A 30 3.54 -11.63 -0.86
N PRO A 31 4.24 -12.09 0.19
CA PRO A 31 5.04 -11.20 1.02
C PRO A 31 6.07 -10.46 0.17
N ALA A 32 6.25 -9.16 0.44
CA ALA A 32 7.31 -8.39 -0.18
C ALA A 32 8.62 -8.66 0.59
N PRO A 33 9.63 -9.28 -0.03
CA PRO A 33 10.85 -9.68 0.69
C PRO A 33 11.84 -8.52 0.89
N GLU A 34 11.62 -7.38 0.22
CA GLU A 34 12.53 -6.24 0.20
C GLU A 34 12.07 -5.14 1.17
N GLU A 35 13.02 -4.51 1.88
CA GLU A 35 12.75 -3.34 2.72
C GLU A 35 12.24 -2.14 1.89
N LYS A 36 12.67 -2.06 0.62
CA LYS A 36 12.21 -1.08 -0.36
C LYS A 36 11.24 -1.71 -1.34
N THR A 37 9.96 -1.74 -1.02
CA THR A 37 8.96 -2.36 -1.90
C THR A 37 8.67 -1.55 -3.17
N TRP A 38 9.09 -0.28 -3.23
CA TRP A 38 8.91 0.59 -4.39
C TRP A 38 10.24 1.14 -4.91
N GLU A 39 10.32 1.26 -6.23
CA GLU A 39 11.43 1.93 -6.90
C GLU A 39 11.43 3.42 -6.54
N GLY A 40 12.61 3.95 -6.20
CA GLY A 40 12.76 5.35 -5.79
C GLY A 40 12.24 5.67 -4.39
N ALA A 41 11.96 4.66 -3.56
CA ALA A 41 11.57 4.86 -2.18
C ALA A 41 12.70 5.49 -1.34
N GLU A 42 12.40 6.65 -0.76
CA GLU A 42 13.28 7.46 0.10
C GLU A 42 12.59 7.74 1.44
N GLY A 43 13.37 7.81 2.51
CA GLY A 43 12.85 7.95 3.87
C GLY A 43 13.30 6.81 4.79
N LEU A 44 13.10 7.01 6.10
CA LEU A 44 13.49 6.05 7.14
C LEU A 44 12.54 4.86 7.23
N GLU A 45 11.30 5.02 6.78
CA GLU A 45 10.30 3.96 6.72
C GLU A 45 10.71 2.83 5.76
N TRP A 46 11.57 3.13 4.78
CA TRP A 46 12.11 2.18 3.80
C TRP A 46 13.44 1.55 4.22
N THR A 47 13.88 1.81 5.45
CA THR A 47 15.00 1.09 6.09
C THR A 47 14.49 0.11 7.15
N LEU A 48 13.17 -0.09 7.23
CA LEU A 48 12.53 -1.03 8.14
C LEU A 48 11.99 -2.20 7.33
N SER A 49 11.95 -3.38 7.97
CA SER A 49 11.25 -4.53 7.41
C SER A 49 9.75 -4.25 7.27
N SER A 50 9.09 -4.93 6.34
CA SER A 50 7.63 -4.98 6.26
C SER A 50 7.15 -6.38 6.69
N PRO A 51 6.40 -6.53 7.79
CA PRO A 51 5.86 -5.48 8.66
C PRO A 51 6.94 -4.82 9.55
N PRO A 52 6.73 -3.55 9.96
CA PRO A 52 7.67 -2.86 10.80
C PRO A 52 7.72 -3.47 12.21
N PRO A 53 8.90 -3.49 12.86
CA PRO A 53 9.02 -3.92 14.24
C PRO A 53 8.27 -2.97 15.19
N PHE A 54 7.85 -3.46 16.35
CA PHE A 54 7.15 -2.66 17.36
C PHE A 54 7.96 -1.45 17.84
N HIS A 55 9.29 -1.62 17.96
CA HIS A 55 10.24 -0.53 18.18
C HIS A 55 11.08 -0.33 16.93
N SER A 56 10.88 0.79 16.24
CA SER A 56 11.47 1.06 14.93
C SER A 56 12.99 1.26 14.96
N PHE A 57 13.52 2.03 15.91
CA PHE A 57 14.94 2.35 15.98
C PHE A 57 15.45 2.31 17.42
N THR A 58 16.44 1.45 17.69
CA THR A 58 17.14 1.44 18.98
C THR A 58 18.21 2.54 19.05
N THR A 59 18.87 2.80 17.92
CA THR A 59 19.84 3.89 17.76
C THR A 59 19.24 4.94 16.85
N PRO A 60 19.27 6.25 17.21
CA PRO A 60 18.74 7.30 16.37
C PRO A 60 19.37 7.27 14.97
N PRO A 61 18.58 7.16 13.90
CA PRO A 61 19.09 7.19 12.54
C PRO A 61 19.59 8.59 12.20
N GLN A 62 20.61 8.67 11.35
CA GLN A 62 21.08 9.96 10.84
C GLN A 62 20.23 10.38 9.64
N VAL A 63 19.60 11.54 9.73
CA VAL A 63 18.89 12.19 8.63
C VAL A 63 19.90 13.06 7.87
N LYS A 64 19.97 12.90 6.55
CA LYS A 64 20.76 13.76 5.66
C LYS A 64 19.93 14.91 5.15
#